data_AF-A0A811Z232-F1
#
_entry.id   AF-A0A811Z232-F1
#
_cell.length_a   1.000
_cell.length_b   1.000
_cell.length_c   1.000
_cell.angle_alpha   90.00
_cell.angle_beta   90.00
_cell.angle_gamma   90.00
#
_symmetry.space_group_name_H-M   'P 1'
#
loop_
_entity.id
_entity.type
_entity.pdbx_description
1 polymer ?
#
loop_
_entity_poly.entity_id
_entity_poly.type
_entity_poly.pdbx_seq_one_letter_code
_entity_poly.pdbx_strand_id
1 'polypeptide(L)'
;MALLQANKDLISTGIKEFNVLLNQQVFPNPPILEEDMVTMVNDWVNFYINYYRQQMVGEQQEQEKALQELQQELNTLSAPFLEKYRAFLKHF
;
A
#
# COMPACT_ATOMS: atom_id res chain seq x y z
N MET A 1 -24.14 3.14 -10.26
CA MET A 1 -23.54 1.87 -10.75
C MET A 1 -22.19 2.10 -11.45
N ALA A 2 -22.08 3.01 -12.43
CA ALA A 2 -20.80 3.25 -13.14
C ALA A 2 -19.69 3.86 -12.24
N LEU A 3 -20.02 4.81 -11.37
CA LEU A 3 -19.05 5.45 -10.45
C LEU A 3 -18.44 4.46 -9.45
N LEU A 4 -19.26 3.52 -8.96
CA LEU A 4 -18.83 2.49 -8.03
C LEU A 4 -17.91 1.45 -8.69
N GLN A 5 -18.08 1.20 -9.99
CA GLN A 5 -17.17 0.34 -10.76
C GLN A 5 -15.82 1.05 -11.01
N ALA A 6 -15.85 2.34 -11.37
CA ALA A 6 -14.62 3.11 -11.57
C ALA A 6 -13.72 3.11 -10.32
N ASN A 7 -14.29 3.31 -9.13
CA ASN A 7 -13.53 3.25 -7.88
C ASN A 7 -12.95 1.85 -7.62
N LYS A 8 -13.68 0.77 -7.95
CA LYS A 8 -13.16 -0.61 -7.84
C LYS A 8 -11.98 -0.86 -8.77
N ASP A 9 -12.05 -0.35 -10.00
CA ASP A 9 -10.97 -0.49 -10.98
C ASP A 9 -9.71 0.28 -10.52
N LEU A 10 -9.90 1.46 -9.91
CA LEU A 10 -8.82 2.21 -9.27
C LEU A 10 -8.20 1.45 -8.10
N ILE A 11 -9.02 0.87 -7.22
CA ILE A 11 -8.53 0.05 -6.09
C ILE A 11 -7.71 -1.14 -6.62
N SER A 12 -8.22 -1.88 -7.60
CA SER A 12 -7.52 -3.02 -8.19
C SER A 12 -6.17 -2.62 -8.81
N THR A 13 -6.14 -1.46 -9.46
CA THR A 13 -4.90 -0.89 -10.01
C THR A 13 -3.91 -0.55 -8.90
N GLY A 14 -4.35 0.14 -7.85
CA GLY A 14 -3.51 0.51 -6.71
C GLY A 14 -2.92 -0.69 -6.00
N ILE A 15 -3.71 -1.75 -5.79
CA ILE A 15 -3.26 -3.02 -5.21
C ILE A 15 -2.17 -3.64 -6.07
N LYS A 16 -2.36 -3.68 -7.40
CA LYS A 16 -1.39 -4.28 -8.33
C LYS A 16 -0.08 -3.51 -8.36
N GLU A 17 -0.14 -2.18 -8.46
CA GLU A 17 1.03 -1.30 -8.45
C GLU A 17 1.79 -1.39 -7.14
N PHE A 18 1.09 -1.39 -6.01
CA PHE A 18 1.71 -1.51 -4.70
C PHE A 18 2.38 -2.88 -4.50
N ASN A 19 1.74 -3.97 -4.95
CA ASN A 19 2.36 -5.29 -4.91
C ASN A 19 3.63 -5.34 -5.78
N VAL A 20 3.64 -4.68 -6.94
CA VAL A 20 4.87 -4.55 -7.76
C VAL A 20 5.93 -3.74 -7.00
N LEU A 21 5.55 -2.61 -6.37
CA LEU A 21 6.43 -1.79 -5.54
C LEU A 21 7.09 -2.60 -4.41
N LEU A 22 6.34 -3.48 -3.73
CA LEU A 22 6.88 -4.31 -2.66
C LEU A 22 7.83 -5.40 -3.22
N ASN A 23 7.47 -6.03 -4.33
CA ASN A 23 8.26 -7.13 -4.92
C ASN A 23 9.58 -6.66 -5.58
N GLN A 24 9.67 -5.39 -5.98
CA GLN A 24 10.92 -4.83 -6.51
C GLN A 24 11.90 -4.35 -5.42
N GLN A 25 11.50 -4.33 -4.15
CA GLN A 25 12.39 -3.89 -3.08
C GLN A 25 13.53 -4.90 -2.90
N VAL A 26 14.75 -4.38 -2.95
CA VAL A 26 15.97 -5.12 -2.60
C VAL A 26 16.40 -4.65 -1.22
N PHE A 27 16.49 -5.57 -0.27
CA PHE A 27 16.88 -5.21 1.10
C PHE A 27 18.33 -4.69 1.12
N PRO A 28 18.58 -3.53 1.75
CA PRO A 28 19.89 -2.88 1.71
C PRO A 28 20.94 -3.66 2.51
N ASN A 29 22.21 -3.49 2.12
CA ASN A 29 23.38 -3.98 2.85
C ASN A 29 24.39 -2.81 3.03
N PRO A 30 24.55 -2.26 4.25
CA PRO A 30 23.99 -2.75 5.51
C PRO A 30 22.47 -2.52 5.63
N PRO A 31 21.76 -3.35 6.42
CA PRO A 31 20.33 -3.21 6.66
C PRO A 31 20.01 -1.94 7.46
N ILE A 32 18.78 -1.42 7.28
CA ILE A 32 18.20 -0.39 8.14
C ILE A 32 17.45 -1.03 9.32
N LEU A 33 17.07 -0.25 10.34
CA LEU A 33 16.31 -0.80 11.46
C LEU A 33 14.92 -1.26 11.00
N GLU A 34 14.32 -2.20 11.73
CA GLU A 34 12.96 -2.66 11.45
C GLU A 34 11.96 -1.50 11.50
N GLU A 35 12.10 -0.61 12.48
CA GLU A 35 11.26 0.58 12.64
C GLU A 35 11.36 1.56 11.46
N ASP A 36 12.54 1.69 10.86
CA ASP A 36 12.74 2.52 9.67
C ASP A 36 12.00 1.92 8.46
N MET A 37 12.08 0.60 8.27
CA MET A 37 11.35 -0.08 7.20
C MET A 37 9.84 0.00 7.39
N VAL A 38 9.35 -0.14 8.62
CA VAL A 38 7.93 0.05 8.93
C VAL A 38 7.49 1.48 8.60
N THR A 39 8.31 2.47 8.92
CA THR A 39 8.05 3.87 8.59
C THR A 39 7.98 4.08 7.07
N MET A 40 8.94 3.53 6.31
CA MET A 40 8.94 3.61 4.85
C MET A 40 7.70 2.98 4.22
N VAL A 41 7.27 1.80 4.70
CA VAL A 41 6.08 1.12 4.19
C VAL A 41 4.81 1.94 4.50
N ASN A 42 4.71 2.50 5.71
CA ASN A 42 3.61 3.40 6.07
C ASN A 42 3.57 4.65 5.19
N ASP A 43 4.73 5.22 4.87
CA ASP A 43 4.84 6.38 3.97
C ASP A 43 4.39 6.03 2.55
N TRP A 44 4.71 4.83 2.04
CA TRP A 44 4.19 4.35 0.76
C TRP A 44 2.67 4.18 0.78
N VAL A 45 2.10 3.59 1.83
CA VAL A 45 0.65 3.49 1.98
C VAL A 45 0.01 4.88 1.95
N ASN A 46 0.52 5.82 2.73
CA ASN A 46 0.03 7.20 2.76
C ASN A 46 0.14 7.89 1.40
N PHE A 47 1.24 7.67 0.67
CA PHE A 47 1.43 8.19 -0.68
C PHE A 47 0.34 7.68 -1.62
N TYR A 48 0.07 6.36 -1.63
CA TYR A 48 -0.98 5.77 -2.46
C TYR A 48 -2.36 6.31 -2.08
N ILE A 49 -2.68 6.40 -0.79
CA ILE A 49 -3.96 6.94 -0.35
C ILE A 49 -4.15 8.39 -0.79
N ASN A 50 -3.13 9.23 -0.65
CA ASN A 50 -3.20 10.62 -1.09
C ASN A 50 -3.31 10.75 -2.62
N TYR A 51 -2.60 9.90 -3.37
CA TYR A 51 -2.67 9.85 -4.83
C TYR A 51 -4.06 9.45 -5.33
N TYR A 52 -4.62 8.36 -4.79
CA TYR A 52 -5.92 7.85 -5.19
C TYR A 52 -7.09 8.72 -4.68
N ARG A 53 -6.93 9.42 -3.55
CA ARG A 53 -7.94 10.37 -3.04
C ARG A 53 -8.36 11.41 -4.07
N GLN A 54 -7.43 11.87 -4.90
CA GLN A 54 -7.72 12.87 -5.94
C GLN A 54 -8.39 12.27 -7.18
N GLN A 55 -8.44 10.94 -7.31
CA GLN A 55 -8.94 10.21 -8.48
C GLN A 55 -10.28 9.53 -8.24
N MET A 56 -10.65 9.28 -6.97
CA MET A 56 -11.93 8.67 -6.62
C MET A 56 -13.10 9.56 -7.07
N VAL A 57 -14.14 8.94 -7.59
CA VAL A 57 -15.34 9.60 -8.09
C VAL A 57 -16.58 9.25 -7.26
N GLY A 58 -17.64 10.05 -7.38
CA GLY A 58 -18.89 9.85 -6.64
C GLY A 58 -19.00 10.73 -5.41
N GLU A 59 -19.97 10.43 -4.55
CA GLU A 59 -20.22 11.21 -3.34
C GLU A 59 -19.09 11.05 -2.32
N GLN A 60 -18.95 12.01 -1.40
CA GLN A 60 -17.88 11.98 -0.39
C GLN A 60 -17.87 10.67 0.41
N GLN A 61 -19.04 10.14 0.77
CA GLN A 61 -19.15 8.88 1.49
C GLN A 61 -18.66 7.68 0.65
N GLU A 62 -18.91 7.67 -0.66
CA GLU A 62 -18.44 6.62 -1.56
C GLU A 62 -16.92 6.69 -1.74
N GLN A 63 -16.37 7.90 -1.87
CA GLN A 63 -14.93 8.12 -1.95
C GLN A 63 -14.22 7.70 -0.67
N GLU A 64 -14.73 8.11 0.49
CA GLU A 64 -14.16 7.73 1.80
C GLU A 64 -14.17 6.21 1.99
N LYS A 65 -15.27 5.55 1.63
CA LYS A 65 -15.36 4.09 1.70
C LYS A 65 -14.36 3.40 0.77
N ALA A 66 -14.23 3.88 -0.47
CA ALA A 66 -13.28 3.33 -1.43
C ALA A 66 -11.81 3.52 -0.97
N LEU A 67 -11.50 4.65 -0.34
CA LEU A 67 -10.18 4.92 0.21
C LEU A 67 -9.88 4.05 1.44
N GLN A 68 -10.87 3.82 2.31
CA GLN A 68 -10.72 2.89 3.43
C GLN A 68 -10.46 1.46 2.94
N GLU A 69 -11.19 1.02 1.92
CA GLU A 69 -11.00 -0.29 1.30
C GLU A 69 -9.59 -0.41 0.69
N LEU A 70 -9.15 0.59 -0.07
CA LEU A 70 -7.77 0.63 -0.58
C LEU A 70 -6.75 0.55 0.57
N GLN A 71 -6.91 1.37 1.62
CA GLN A 71 -5.96 1.39 2.74
C GLN A 71 -5.86 0.02 3.42
N GLN A 72 -6.98 -0.66 3.62
CA GLN A 72 -7.02 -1.99 4.22
C GLN A 72 -6.28 -3.02 3.36
N GLU A 73 -6.47 -3.00 2.05
CA GLU A 73 -5.80 -3.91 1.12
C GLU A 73 -4.28 -3.65 1.07
N LEU A 74 -3.86 -2.38 1.02
CA LEU A 74 -2.42 -2.02 1.04
C LEU A 74 -1.74 -2.45 2.36
N ASN A 75 -2.42 -2.30 3.50
CA ASN A 75 -1.92 -2.79 4.79
C ASN A 75 -1.81 -4.33 4.82
N THR A 76 -2.78 -5.03 4.23
CA THR A 76 -2.76 -6.49 4.11
C THR A 76 -1.56 -6.97 3.28
N LEU A 77 -1.25 -6.28 2.17
CA LEU A 77 -0.08 -6.57 1.34
C LEU A 77 1.24 -6.24 2.05
N SER A 78 1.25 -5.22 2.90
CA SER A 78 2.43 -4.75 3.63
C SER A 78 2.88 -5.74 4.71
N ALA A 79 1.95 -6.43 5.39
CA ALA A 79 2.25 -7.37 6.46
C ALA A 79 3.26 -8.47 6.06
N PRO A 80 3.04 -9.28 5.00
CA PRO A 80 3.98 -10.32 4.61
C PRO A 80 5.32 -9.76 4.11
N PHE A 81 5.35 -8.53 3.58
CA PHE A 81 6.59 -7.86 3.21
C PHE A 81 7.45 -7.53 4.44
N LEU A 82 6.83 -6.95 5.48
CA LEU A 82 7.52 -6.63 6.73
C LEU A 82 7.99 -7.90 7.46
N GLU A 83 7.22 -8.99 7.40
CA GLU A 83 7.65 -10.29 7.92
C GLU A 83 8.91 -10.82 7.21
N LYS A 84 8.98 -10.71 5.88
CA LYS A 84 10.18 -11.05 5.10
C LYS A 84 11.38 -10.20 5.50
N TYR A 85 11.17 -8.89 5.72
CA TYR A 85 12.23 -8.00 6.18
C TYR A 85 12.73 -8.36 7.58
N ARG A 86 11.82 -8.63 8.52
CA ARG A 86 12.18 -9.09 9.88
C ARG A 86 12.96 -10.41 9.84
N ALA A 87 12.60 -11.33 8.93
CA ALA A 87 13.36 -12.56 8.74
C ALA A 87 14.78 -12.27 8.19
N PHE A 88 14.91 -11.37 7.22
CA PHE A 88 16.20 -10.93 6.69
C PHE A 88 17.12 -10.35 7.78
N LEU A 89 16.59 -9.49 8.66
CA LEU A 89 17.35 -8.92 9.77
C LEU A 89 17.90 -9.97 10.76
N LYS A 90 17.22 -11.11 10.94
CA LYS A 90 17.69 -12.19 11.81
C LYS A 90 18.90 -12.96 11.23
N HIS A 91 19.15 -12.80 9.94
CA HIS A 91 20.25 -13.45 9.22
C HIS A 91 21.43 -12.52 8.95
N PHE A 92 21.34 -11.26 9.40
CA PHE A 92 22.40 -10.24 9.32
C PHE A 92 23.07 -10.07 10.69
#